data_AF-A0A959H604-F1
#
_entry.id   AF-A0A959H604-F1
#
_cell.length_a   1.000
_cell.length_b   1.000
_cell.length_c   1.000
_cell.angle_alpha   90.00
_cell.angle_beta   90.00
_cell.angle_gamma   90.00
#
_symmetry.space_group_name_H-M   'P 1'
#
loop_
_entity.id
_entity.type
_entity.pdbx_description
1 polymer ?
#
loop_
_entity_poly.entity_id
_entity_poly.type
_entity_poly.pdbx_seq_one_letter_code
_entity_poly.pdbx_strand_id
1 'polypeptide(L)'
;MQRTLLRISLLMLFFSVLPGWAGAQKISRYQRRIEEHRRAEWPPEQSYPRLSLGYTLQKTFERHCEYCGFETPDGRRDYIPQDISKFLGRRGLRTKVESADIRGGGLLYYIFTGEDIGKSFEYLAYAPSRVMRLNSVENQFAINPDENFDAYILHKTCSGYLKAALDAGIQPPYASFRAALDTDSRRESSVLALSGAFVSPLHYILAANDYRTTEFMMKLWRFYQENPEFVNNAYYLREFEGVMIKHITSSEENYRIETEGGLNINAPLSARLKASFALGKGGRGAFFGNDWETIIYTDFEGPYQKSKLFSPLPSPEEISRYLEGTKLAFQKAQDLPLMIEGVEHKHFLIVEGIPDNMADNFWVIENVQPGVYEGTPSLFAQPYRDSESGASGCRFTVSGRPLASNFRGPIEQRPGKVNVRYQIRSKEPVNGQYLVFDIDEEIQTS
;
A
#
# COMPACT_ATOMS: atom_id res chain seq x y z
N MET A 1 -48.64 73.29 -47.72
CA MET A 1 -48.88 72.27 -46.67
C MET A 1 -48.04 70.98 -46.82
N GLN A 2 -47.01 70.94 -47.70
CA GLN A 2 -46.25 69.70 -48.00
C GLN A 2 -44.78 69.71 -47.55
N ARG A 3 -44.24 70.82 -47.03
CA ARG A 3 -42.82 70.93 -46.62
C ARG A 3 -42.57 70.68 -45.12
N THR A 4 -43.63 70.61 -44.31
CA THR A 4 -43.53 70.39 -42.86
C THR A 4 -43.63 68.92 -42.45
N LEU A 5 -44.23 68.06 -43.28
CA LEU A 5 -44.35 66.62 -42.99
C LEU A 5 -43.06 65.82 -43.25
N LEU A 6 -42.21 66.26 -44.18
CA LEU A 6 -40.97 65.55 -44.52
C LEU A 6 -39.87 65.70 -43.45
N ARG A 7 -39.89 66.78 -42.65
CA ARG A 7 -38.91 67.01 -41.58
C ARG A 7 -39.20 66.24 -40.30
N ILE A 8 -40.46 65.82 -40.09
CA ILE A 8 -40.85 65.05 -38.89
C ILE A 8 -40.56 63.55 -39.10
N SER A 9 -40.67 63.04 -40.33
CA SER A 9 -40.35 61.64 -40.63
C SER A 9 -38.84 61.33 -40.62
N LEU A 10 -37.97 62.31 -40.94
CA LEU A 10 -36.51 62.12 -40.90
C LEU A 10 -35.94 62.21 -39.47
N LEU A 11 -36.60 62.92 -38.56
CA LEU A 11 -36.18 63.03 -37.15
C LEU A 11 -36.61 61.81 -36.30
N MET A 12 -37.70 61.12 -36.70
CA MET A 12 -38.16 59.88 -36.05
C MET A 12 -37.30 58.66 -36.39
N LEU A 13 -36.61 58.65 -37.54
CA LEU A 13 -35.74 57.54 -37.96
C LEU A 13 -34.33 57.58 -37.34
N PHE A 14 -33.90 58.73 -36.79
CA PHE A 14 -32.62 58.85 -36.10
C PHE A 14 -32.68 58.47 -34.61
N PHE A 15 -33.88 58.38 -34.02
CA PHE A 15 -34.06 58.04 -32.60
C PHE A 15 -34.31 56.55 -32.33
N SER A 16 -34.46 55.73 -33.36
CA SER A 16 -34.78 54.30 -33.21
C SER A 16 -33.58 53.34 -33.29
N VAL A 17 -32.34 53.85 -33.46
CA VAL A 17 -31.14 52.99 -33.63
C VAL A 17 -30.26 52.89 -32.37
N LEU A 18 -30.48 53.70 -31.33
CA LEU A 18 -29.57 53.67 -30.16
C LEU A 18 -30.28 53.83 -28.80
N PRO A 19 -30.84 52.74 -28.23
CA PRO A 19 -30.86 52.58 -26.77
C PRO A 19 -30.11 51.34 -26.27
N GLY A 20 -29.61 50.46 -27.16
CA GLY A 20 -29.01 49.18 -26.76
C GLY A 20 -27.59 49.24 -26.19
N TRP A 21 -26.77 50.21 -26.62
CA TRP A 21 -25.33 50.22 -26.31
C TRP A 21 -24.99 50.76 -24.90
N ALA A 22 -25.74 51.75 -24.40
CA ALA A 22 -25.53 52.29 -23.06
C ALA A 22 -26.05 51.37 -21.95
N GLY A 23 -27.10 50.59 -22.22
CA GLY A 23 -27.61 49.54 -21.32
C GLY A 23 -26.63 48.37 -21.21
N ALA A 24 -26.10 47.89 -22.34
CA ALA A 24 -25.13 46.80 -22.37
C ALA A 24 -23.82 47.10 -21.61
N GLN A 25 -23.31 48.34 -21.68
CA GLN A 25 -22.12 48.74 -20.93
C GLN A 25 -22.34 48.89 -19.41
N LYS A 26 -23.55 49.30 -18.99
CA LYS A 26 -23.88 49.38 -17.55
C LYS A 26 -24.12 48.00 -16.95
N ILE A 27 -24.80 47.13 -17.69
CA ILE A 27 -25.04 45.74 -17.30
C ILE A 27 -23.71 44.99 -17.19
N SER A 28 -22.79 45.16 -18.14
CA SER A 28 -21.48 44.49 -18.08
C SER A 28 -20.61 44.95 -16.91
N ARG A 29 -20.62 46.25 -16.57
CA ARG A 29 -19.91 46.77 -15.38
C ARG A 29 -20.54 46.29 -14.07
N TYR A 30 -21.87 46.20 -14.02
CA TYR A 30 -22.57 45.71 -12.84
C TYR A 30 -22.37 44.20 -12.65
N GLN A 31 -22.44 43.42 -13.73
CA GLN A 31 -22.08 42.01 -13.76
C GLN A 31 -20.63 41.80 -13.32
N ARG A 32 -19.70 42.61 -13.85
CA ARG A 32 -18.29 42.55 -13.45
C ARG A 32 -18.09 42.85 -11.97
N ARG A 33 -18.77 43.85 -11.39
CA ARG A 33 -18.70 44.12 -9.94
C ARG A 33 -19.30 42.99 -9.10
N ILE A 34 -20.42 42.42 -9.53
CA ILE A 34 -21.02 41.26 -8.87
C ILE A 34 -20.06 40.07 -8.94
N GLU A 35 -19.42 39.86 -10.08
CA GLU A 35 -18.47 38.78 -10.28
C GLU A 35 -17.19 39.01 -9.47
N GLU A 36 -16.67 40.23 -9.40
CA GLU A 36 -15.57 40.64 -8.51
C GLU A 36 -15.92 40.41 -7.04
N HIS A 37 -17.14 40.76 -6.62
CA HIS A 37 -17.60 40.54 -5.25
C HIS A 37 -17.78 39.05 -4.92
N ARG A 38 -18.35 38.26 -5.85
CA ARG A 38 -18.50 36.80 -5.71
C ARG A 38 -17.15 36.09 -5.71
N ARG A 39 -16.18 36.54 -6.52
CA ARG A 39 -14.79 36.06 -6.45
C ARG A 39 -14.16 36.38 -5.10
N ALA A 40 -14.47 37.53 -4.51
CA ALA A 40 -13.98 37.90 -3.18
C ALA A 40 -14.62 37.10 -2.03
N GLU A 41 -15.72 36.37 -2.26
CA GLU A 41 -16.45 35.63 -1.23
C GLU A 41 -16.44 34.10 -1.45
N TRP A 42 -15.85 33.64 -2.56
CA TRP A 42 -15.78 32.23 -2.93
C TRP A 42 -14.32 31.75 -2.95
N PRO A 43 -13.98 30.66 -2.24
CA PRO A 43 -14.84 29.88 -1.32
C PRO A 43 -15.21 30.65 -0.04
N PRO A 44 -16.22 30.19 0.73
CA PRO A 44 -16.59 30.82 2.00
C PRO A 44 -15.43 30.72 3.01
N GLU A 45 -15.41 31.61 3.99
CA GLU A 45 -14.39 31.54 5.06
C GLU A 45 -14.79 30.49 6.11
N GLN A 46 -13.92 29.51 6.35
CA GLN A 46 -14.07 28.55 7.44
C GLN A 46 -12.70 28.24 8.02
N SER A 47 -12.63 28.14 9.35
CA SER A 47 -11.38 27.83 10.05
C SER A 47 -11.48 26.50 10.78
N TYR A 48 -10.53 25.63 10.48
CA TYR A 48 -10.38 24.33 11.11
C TYR A 48 -9.24 24.37 12.14
N PRO A 49 -9.39 23.73 13.31
CA PRO A 49 -8.28 23.55 14.25
C PRO A 49 -7.09 22.85 13.59
N ARG A 50 -5.86 23.22 13.95
CA ARG A 50 -4.62 22.67 13.32
C ARG A 50 -4.52 21.14 13.30
N LEU A 51 -5.03 20.47 14.33
CA LEU A 51 -4.97 19.01 14.47
C LEU A 51 -6.24 18.31 13.99
N SER A 52 -7.08 19.00 13.20
CA SER A 52 -8.34 18.46 12.74
C SER A 52 -8.27 17.99 11.30
N LEU A 53 -9.11 17.02 10.96
CA LEU A 53 -9.23 16.49 9.61
C LEU A 53 -9.46 17.58 8.56
N GLY A 54 -10.29 18.57 8.86
CA GLY A 54 -10.54 19.69 7.96
C GLY A 54 -9.27 20.47 7.66
N TYR A 55 -8.43 20.72 8.66
CA TYR A 55 -7.16 21.42 8.43
C TYR A 55 -6.22 20.62 7.52
N THR A 56 -6.11 19.30 7.72
CA THR A 56 -5.28 18.44 6.87
C THR A 56 -5.80 18.37 5.44
N LEU A 57 -7.12 18.20 5.25
CA LEU A 57 -7.75 18.11 3.93
C LEU A 57 -7.71 19.43 3.15
N GLN A 58 -7.70 20.57 3.86
CA GLN A 58 -7.71 21.89 3.28
C GLN A 58 -6.65 22.05 2.17
N LYS A 59 -5.40 21.65 2.46
CA LYS A 59 -4.26 21.79 1.55
C LYS A 59 -4.45 20.99 0.26
N THR A 60 -5.04 19.80 0.36
CA THR A 60 -5.25 18.92 -0.80
C THR A 60 -6.36 19.45 -1.70
N PHE A 61 -7.46 19.94 -1.12
CA PHE A 61 -8.54 20.54 -1.90
C PHE A 61 -8.21 21.94 -2.42
N GLU A 62 -7.41 22.72 -1.70
CA GLU A 62 -6.85 23.99 -2.19
C GLU A 62 -6.02 23.75 -3.45
N ARG A 63 -5.08 22.81 -3.40
CA ARG A 63 -4.30 22.42 -4.57
C ARG A 63 -5.20 21.93 -5.71
N HIS A 64 -6.17 21.07 -5.43
CA HIS A 64 -7.11 20.63 -6.46
C HIS A 64 -7.84 21.82 -7.10
N CYS A 65 -8.25 22.81 -6.30
CA CYS A 65 -8.87 24.03 -6.80
C CYS A 65 -7.95 24.85 -7.71
N GLU A 66 -6.67 25.00 -7.36
CA GLU A 66 -5.67 25.66 -8.20
C GLU A 66 -5.52 24.96 -9.56
N TYR A 67 -5.44 23.62 -9.56
CA TYR A 67 -5.38 22.82 -10.78
C TYR A 67 -6.65 22.93 -11.64
N CYS A 68 -7.80 23.14 -11.02
CA CYS A 68 -9.06 23.43 -11.71
C CYS A 68 -9.14 24.87 -12.27
N GLY A 69 -8.06 25.66 -12.16
CA GLY A 69 -7.97 27.01 -12.70
C GLY A 69 -8.72 28.06 -11.87
N PHE A 70 -9.02 27.75 -10.59
CA PHE A 70 -9.61 28.72 -9.69
C PHE A 70 -8.52 29.65 -9.12
N GLU A 71 -8.80 30.95 -9.09
CA GLU A 71 -7.98 31.91 -8.35
C GLU A 71 -8.06 31.58 -6.84
N THR A 72 -6.93 31.39 -6.18
CA THR A 72 -6.81 31.18 -4.72
C THR A 72 -6.42 32.50 -4.04
N PRO A 73 -7.39 33.36 -3.69
CA PRO A 73 -7.08 34.59 -2.97
C PRO A 73 -6.54 34.28 -1.57
N ASP A 74 -5.62 35.12 -1.08
CA ASP A 74 -5.08 35.04 0.28
C ASP A 74 -6.22 35.07 1.33
N GLY A 75 -6.21 34.15 2.29
CA GLY A 75 -7.20 34.14 3.39
C GLY A 75 -7.46 32.76 4.01
N ARG A 76 -8.48 32.70 4.88
CA ARG A 76 -8.96 31.44 5.52
C ARG A 76 -10.17 30.88 4.78
N ARG A 77 -10.02 30.67 3.47
CA ARG A 77 -11.06 30.10 2.60
C ARG A 77 -11.28 28.63 2.95
N ASP A 78 -12.46 28.10 2.69
CA ASP A 78 -12.81 26.68 2.84
C ASP A 78 -12.89 26.01 1.47
N TYR A 79 -11.84 25.28 1.09
CA TYR A 79 -11.81 24.55 -0.16
C TYR A 79 -12.43 23.15 -0.02
N ILE A 80 -12.93 22.77 1.15
CA ILE A 80 -13.43 21.41 1.35
C ILE A 80 -14.87 21.31 0.81
N PRO A 81 -15.19 20.30 -0.02
CA PRO A 81 -16.55 20.08 -0.49
C PRO A 81 -17.54 19.89 0.68
N GLN A 82 -18.65 20.60 0.66
CA GLN A 82 -19.67 20.53 1.74
C GLN A 82 -20.28 19.13 1.90
N ASP A 83 -20.30 18.34 0.82
CA ASP A 83 -20.81 16.97 0.84
C ASP A 83 -19.80 15.94 1.39
N ILE A 84 -18.59 16.36 1.78
CA ILE A 84 -17.59 15.48 2.39
C ILE A 84 -18.09 14.87 3.71
N SER A 85 -19.02 15.55 4.40
CA SER A 85 -19.66 15.02 5.60
C SER A 85 -20.34 13.66 5.36
N LYS A 86 -20.85 13.42 4.15
CA LYS A 86 -21.43 12.12 3.77
C LYS A 86 -20.38 11.01 3.61
N PHE A 87 -19.14 11.38 3.31
CA PHE A 87 -18.00 10.48 3.16
C PHE A 87 -17.36 10.09 4.51
N LEU A 88 -17.41 10.99 5.50
CA LEU A 88 -16.77 10.79 6.80
C LEU A 88 -17.58 9.94 7.79
N GLY A 89 -18.79 9.52 7.41
CA GLY A 89 -19.67 8.69 8.23
C GLY A 89 -20.03 9.37 9.56
N ARG A 90 -19.58 8.77 10.67
CA ARG A 90 -19.81 9.31 12.03
C ARG A 90 -18.81 10.40 12.43
N ARG A 91 -17.67 10.50 11.73
CA ARG A 91 -16.63 11.48 12.01
C ARG A 91 -16.93 12.79 11.25
N GLY A 92 -16.30 13.88 11.67
CA GLY A 92 -16.48 15.18 11.03
C GLY A 92 -15.16 15.88 10.75
N LEU A 93 -15.22 17.03 10.08
CA LEU A 93 -14.02 17.83 9.78
C LEU A 93 -13.29 18.35 11.03
N ARG A 94 -13.92 18.28 12.20
CA ARG A 94 -13.31 18.64 13.49
C ARG A 94 -12.68 17.45 14.22
N THR A 95 -12.82 16.22 13.71
CA THR A 95 -12.16 15.03 14.24
C THR A 95 -10.65 15.25 14.30
N LYS A 96 -10.03 14.86 15.41
CA LYS A 96 -8.58 14.96 15.58
C LYS A 96 -7.87 13.91 14.74
N VAL A 97 -6.77 14.29 14.10
CA VAL A 97 -6.01 13.43 13.21
C VAL A 97 -4.50 13.60 13.40
N GLU A 98 -3.75 12.62 12.92
CA GLU A 98 -2.30 12.70 12.68
C GLU A 98 -2.03 12.33 11.23
N SER A 99 -1.18 13.11 10.56
CA SER A 99 -0.78 12.85 9.17
C SER A 99 0.54 12.07 9.16
N ALA A 100 0.64 11.01 8.37
CA ALA A 100 1.89 10.27 8.21
C ALA A 100 2.58 10.67 6.90
N ASP A 101 3.79 11.24 6.99
CA ASP A 101 4.61 11.58 5.82
C ASP A 101 5.34 10.35 5.25
N ILE A 102 4.56 9.30 5.01
CA ILE A 102 4.98 8.10 4.32
C ILE A 102 3.84 7.69 3.39
N ARG A 103 4.25 7.37 2.16
CA ARG A 103 3.35 7.04 1.05
C ARG A 103 2.47 5.84 1.43
N GLY A 104 1.17 6.07 1.57
CA GLY A 104 0.09 5.08 1.73
C GLY A 104 0.48 3.73 2.29
N GLY A 105 0.55 2.73 1.42
CA GLY A 105 0.83 1.35 1.80
C GLY A 105 2.19 1.14 2.45
N GLY A 106 3.16 2.06 2.30
CA GLY A 106 4.45 1.99 2.98
C GLY A 106 4.32 2.03 4.49
N LEU A 107 3.32 2.73 5.03
CA LEU A 107 3.08 2.79 6.47
C LEU A 107 2.75 1.41 7.06
N LEU A 108 1.93 0.62 6.36
CA LEU A 108 1.48 -0.71 6.83
C LEU A 108 2.60 -1.76 6.80
N TYR A 109 3.67 -1.50 6.04
CA TYR A 109 4.87 -2.34 5.98
C TYR A 109 6.07 -1.72 6.71
N TYR A 110 5.88 -0.59 7.39
CA TYR A 110 6.95 0.11 8.09
C TYR A 110 7.26 -0.56 9.42
N ILE A 111 8.55 -0.69 9.73
CA ILE A 111 9.05 -1.19 11.00
C ILE A 111 9.31 0.00 11.94
N PHE A 112 8.54 0.04 13.02
CA PHE A 112 8.63 1.04 14.08
C PHE A 112 9.52 0.52 15.22
N THR A 113 10.21 1.44 15.88
CA THR A 113 10.84 1.18 17.18
C THR A 113 9.86 1.43 18.34
N GLY A 114 10.17 0.95 19.54
CA GLY A 114 9.42 1.31 20.74
C GLY A 114 9.35 2.82 21.02
N GLU A 115 10.38 3.58 20.64
CA GLU A 115 10.38 5.05 20.75
C GLU A 115 9.42 5.69 19.74
N ASP A 116 9.35 5.14 18.52
CA ASP A 116 8.49 5.66 17.46
C ASP A 116 7.00 5.55 17.81
N ILE A 117 6.59 4.48 18.49
CA ILE A 117 5.19 4.24 18.88
C ILE A 117 4.65 5.35 19.80
N GLY A 118 5.51 5.95 20.61
CA GLY A 118 5.14 7.04 21.53
C GLY A 118 5.05 8.42 20.87
N LYS A 119 5.59 8.60 19.66
CA LYS A 119 5.62 9.88 18.94
C LYS A 119 4.41 10.03 18.03
N SER A 120 3.99 11.26 17.75
CA SER A 120 2.98 11.52 16.69
C SER A 120 3.52 11.09 15.32
N PHE A 121 2.67 10.55 14.46
CA PHE A 121 3.05 10.13 13.10
C PHE A 121 3.60 11.28 12.24
N GLU A 122 3.25 12.53 12.58
CA GLU A 122 3.71 13.75 11.92
C GLU A 122 5.17 14.09 12.22
N TYR A 123 5.70 13.59 13.34
CA TYR A 123 7.07 13.86 13.79
C TYR A 123 8.02 12.68 13.57
N LEU A 124 7.55 11.60 12.95
CA LEU A 124 8.38 10.46 12.62
C LEU A 124 9.22 10.75 11.38
N ALA A 125 10.53 10.53 11.50
CA ALA A 125 11.46 10.57 10.37
C ALA A 125 11.45 9.21 9.66
N TYR A 126 10.56 9.04 8.68
CA TYR A 126 10.42 7.78 7.96
C TYR A 126 11.65 7.48 7.09
N ALA A 127 12.19 6.26 7.22
CA ALA A 127 13.32 5.79 6.43
C ALA A 127 12.91 4.66 5.46
N PRO A 128 13.24 4.74 4.15
CA PRO A 128 12.91 3.69 3.19
C PRO A 128 13.49 2.31 3.56
N SER A 129 14.61 2.26 4.28
CA SER A 129 15.24 1.01 4.76
C SER A 129 14.40 0.25 5.78
N ARG A 130 13.43 0.91 6.42
CA ARG A 130 12.53 0.30 7.41
C ARG A 130 11.18 -0.15 6.81
N VAL A 131 10.98 0.03 5.50
CA VAL A 131 9.80 -0.48 4.80
C VAL A 131 10.09 -1.92 4.35
N MET A 132 9.42 -2.88 4.97
CA MET A 132 9.60 -4.30 4.68
C MET A 132 8.93 -4.67 3.36
N ARG A 133 9.72 -4.91 2.30
CA ARG A 133 9.17 -5.31 1.00
C ARG A 133 9.19 -6.81 0.78
N LEU A 134 8.11 -7.41 0.30
CA LEU A 134 7.96 -8.85 0.07
C LEU A 134 7.82 -9.19 -1.41
N ASN A 135 8.74 -9.98 -1.95
CA ASN A 135 8.78 -10.34 -3.38
C ASN A 135 7.60 -11.25 -3.76
N SER A 136 7.11 -12.07 -2.83
CA SER A 136 5.92 -12.90 -3.01
C SER A 136 4.61 -12.13 -3.10
N VAL A 137 4.63 -10.84 -2.76
CA VAL A 137 3.45 -9.97 -2.79
C VAL A 137 3.62 -8.98 -3.94
N GLU A 138 2.94 -9.25 -5.05
CA GLU A 138 2.98 -8.39 -6.25
C GLU A 138 2.50 -6.96 -5.94
N ASN A 139 1.46 -6.83 -5.12
CA ASN A 139 0.79 -5.56 -4.84
C ASN A 139 0.85 -5.20 -3.34
N GLN A 140 2.04 -4.99 -2.81
CA GLN A 140 2.22 -4.65 -1.38
C GLN A 140 1.50 -3.37 -0.97
N PHE A 141 1.35 -2.42 -1.89
CA PHE A 141 0.70 -1.14 -1.62
C PHE A 141 -0.79 -1.12 -2.01
N ALA A 142 -1.39 -2.30 -2.25
CA ALA A 142 -2.84 -2.41 -2.46
C ALA A 142 -3.56 -1.99 -1.17
N ILE A 143 -4.48 -1.05 -1.33
CA ILE A 143 -5.29 -0.53 -0.23
C ILE A 143 -6.50 -1.44 -0.11
N ASN A 144 -6.59 -2.26 0.94
CA ASN A 144 -7.78 -3.05 1.20
C ASN A 144 -8.41 -2.62 2.53
N PRO A 145 -9.51 -1.83 2.51
CA PRO A 145 -10.23 -1.56 3.73
C PRO A 145 -10.88 -2.85 4.25
N ASP A 146 -11.03 -2.96 5.57
CA ASP A 146 -11.66 -4.12 6.20
C ASP A 146 -13.08 -4.33 5.66
N GLU A 147 -13.42 -5.58 5.31
CA GLU A 147 -14.73 -5.92 4.74
C GLU A 147 -15.89 -5.64 5.70
N ASN A 148 -15.63 -5.70 7.00
CA ASN A 148 -16.60 -5.51 8.08
C ASN A 148 -16.81 -4.03 8.43
N PHE A 149 -16.09 -3.11 7.78
CA PHE A 149 -16.21 -1.68 8.02
C PHE A 149 -16.81 -0.95 6.81
N ASP A 150 -17.61 0.08 7.12
CA ASP A 150 -18.14 1.00 6.11
C ASP A 150 -16.99 1.83 5.55
N ALA A 151 -16.40 1.34 4.45
CA ALA A 151 -15.45 2.12 3.68
C ALA A 151 -16.21 3.06 2.73
N TYR A 152 -15.78 4.30 2.63
CA TYR A 152 -16.35 5.29 1.71
C TYR A 152 -15.32 5.67 0.66
N ILE A 153 -15.79 5.92 -0.56
CA ILE A 153 -14.97 6.46 -1.65
C ILE A 153 -15.51 7.83 -2.03
N LEU A 154 -14.59 8.79 -2.13
CA LEU A 154 -14.84 10.13 -2.64
C LEU A 154 -13.99 10.31 -3.88
N HIS A 155 -14.64 10.42 -5.03
CA HIS A 155 -14.01 10.86 -6.27
C HIS A 155 -14.59 12.22 -6.65
N LYS A 156 -13.75 13.24 -6.78
CA LYS A 156 -14.15 14.60 -7.13
C LYS A 156 -13.33 15.10 -8.31
N THR A 157 -14.00 15.32 -9.44
CA THR A 157 -13.49 16.11 -10.56
C THR A 157 -13.78 17.60 -10.34
N CYS A 158 -13.24 18.49 -11.18
CA CYS A 158 -13.47 19.93 -11.06
C CYS A 158 -14.97 20.29 -11.21
N SER A 159 -15.70 19.65 -12.12
CA SER A 159 -17.15 19.85 -12.25
C SER A 159 -17.93 19.22 -11.09
N GLY A 160 -17.46 18.08 -10.56
CA GLY A 160 -18.06 17.43 -9.38
C GLY A 160 -17.94 18.29 -8.12
N TYR A 161 -16.82 19.01 -7.99
CA TYR A 161 -16.60 20.00 -6.95
C TYR A 161 -17.62 21.15 -7.02
N LEU A 162 -17.80 21.74 -8.21
CA LEU A 162 -18.76 22.83 -8.42
C LEU A 162 -20.21 22.39 -8.24
N LYS A 163 -20.55 21.17 -8.70
CA LYS A 163 -21.89 20.61 -8.49
C LYS A 163 -22.18 20.47 -6.99
N ALA A 164 -21.23 19.96 -6.21
CA ALA A 164 -21.41 19.84 -4.76
C ALA A 164 -21.63 21.21 -4.07
N ALA A 165 -20.96 22.26 -4.56
CA ALA A 165 -21.20 23.62 -4.10
C ALA A 165 -22.63 24.10 -4.40
N LEU A 166 -23.11 23.88 -5.64
CA LEU A 166 -24.47 24.23 -6.05
C LEU A 166 -25.53 23.47 -5.24
N ASP A 167 -25.32 22.17 -5.03
CA ASP A 167 -26.21 21.31 -4.25
C ASP A 167 -26.27 21.76 -2.77
N ALA A 168 -25.19 22.35 -2.26
CA ALA A 168 -25.13 22.98 -0.94
C ALA A 168 -25.70 24.41 -0.89
N GLY A 169 -26.25 24.90 -2.00
CA GLY A 169 -26.83 26.25 -2.11
C GLY A 169 -25.80 27.37 -2.29
N ILE A 170 -24.53 27.05 -2.53
CA ILE A 170 -23.49 28.03 -2.79
C ILE A 170 -23.39 28.27 -4.30
N GLN A 171 -23.29 29.54 -4.72
CA GLN A 171 -23.26 29.92 -6.13
C GLN A 171 -21.85 30.37 -6.55
N PRO A 172 -21.04 29.48 -7.19
CA PRO A 172 -19.73 29.85 -7.68
C PRO A 172 -19.79 30.90 -8.81
N PRO A 173 -18.75 31.72 -9.01
CA PRO A 173 -18.62 32.61 -10.16
C PRO A 173 -18.66 31.88 -11.50
N TYR A 174 -19.13 32.54 -12.56
CA TYR A 174 -19.22 31.93 -13.91
C TYR A 174 -17.84 31.57 -14.49
N ALA A 175 -16.82 32.39 -14.24
CA ALA A 175 -15.44 32.08 -14.62
C ALA A 175 -14.95 30.74 -14.03
N SER A 176 -15.30 30.44 -12.79
CA SER A 176 -15.00 29.16 -12.12
C SER A 176 -15.69 28.00 -12.83
N PHE A 177 -16.97 28.15 -13.21
CA PHE A 177 -17.67 27.12 -14.00
C PHE A 177 -16.97 26.81 -15.32
N ARG A 178 -16.55 27.84 -16.05
CA ARG A 178 -15.87 27.66 -17.32
C ARG A 178 -14.52 26.97 -17.15
N ALA A 179 -13.71 27.42 -16.19
CA ALA A 179 -12.40 26.83 -15.92
C ALA A 179 -12.50 25.34 -15.54
N ALA A 180 -13.45 24.99 -14.66
CA ALA A 180 -13.65 23.61 -14.25
C ALA A 180 -14.11 22.69 -15.40
N LEU A 181 -14.98 23.18 -16.29
CA LEU A 181 -15.42 22.41 -17.46
C LEU A 181 -14.28 22.24 -18.46
N ASP A 182 -13.47 23.28 -18.68
CA ASP A 182 -12.30 23.22 -19.56
C ASP A 182 -11.26 22.23 -19.00
N THR A 183 -10.99 22.24 -17.69
CA THR A 183 -10.06 21.29 -17.04
C THR A 183 -10.60 19.86 -17.02
N ASP A 184 -11.88 19.65 -16.71
CA ASP A 184 -12.51 18.32 -16.76
C ASP A 184 -12.51 17.75 -18.17
N SER A 185 -12.66 18.59 -19.21
CA SER A 185 -12.58 18.13 -20.61
C SER A 185 -11.21 17.54 -20.95
N ARG A 186 -10.15 17.98 -20.26
CA ARG A 186 -8.79 17.47 -20.39
C ARG A 186 -8.47 16.34 -19.41
N ARG A 187 -9.35 16.10 -18.42
CA ARG A 187 -9.20 15.10 -17.35
C ARG A 187 -7.92 15.26 -16.54
N GLU A 188 -7.50 16.49 -16.30
CA GLU A 188 -6.18 16.81 -15.74
C GLU A 188 -6.14 16.84 -14.20
N SER A 189 -7.28 16.75 -13.49
CA SER A 189 -7.28 16.85 -12.03
C SER A 189 -8.49 16.17 -11.39
N SER A 190 -8.24 15.23 -10.47
CA SER A 190 -9.25 14.63 -9.61
C SER A 190 -8.71 14.38 -8.21
N VAL A 191 -9.56 14.48 -7.19
CA VAL A 191 -9.24 14.02 -5.84
C VAL A 191 -9.94 12.69 -5.59
N LEU A 192 -9.16 11.69 -5.18
CA LEU A 192 -9.66 10.40 -4.73
C LEU A 192 -9.34 10.25 -3.25
N ALA A 193 -10.36 10.00 -2.42
CA ALA A 193 -10.18 9.69 -1.01
C ALA A 193 -10.91 8.39 -0.64
N LEU A 194 -10.30 7.64 0.26
CA LEU A 194 -10.83 6.42 0.85
C LEU A 194 -10.88 6.63 2.36
N SER A 195 -12.05 6.49 2.98
CA SER A 195 -12.20 6.50 4.43
C SER A 195 -12.60 5.12 4.90
N GLY A 196 -12.00 4.64 5.99
CA GLY A 196 -12.32 3.33 6.55
C GLY A 196 -11.29 2.87 7.57
N ALA A 197 -11.39 1.58 7.92
CA ALA A 197 -10.38 0.86 8.68
C ALA A 197 -9.43 0.12 7.73
N PHE A 198 -8.12 0.32 7.89
CA PHE A 198 -7.08 -0.29 7.08
C PHE A 198 -6.27 -1.25 7.94
N VAL A 199 -6.26 -2.52 7.55
CA VAL A 199 -5.53 -3.59 8.25
C VAL A 199 -4.22 -3.85 7.54
N SER A 200 -3.13 -4.02 8.29
CA SER A 200 -1.83 -4.32 7.70
C SER A 200 -1.80 -5.72 7.09
N PRO A 201 -1.31 -5.87 5.85
CA PRO A 201 -1.08 -7.17 5.24
C PRO A 201 -0.11 -8.04 6.04
N LEU A 202 0.80 -7.44 6.81
CA LEU A 202 1.74 -8.18 7.67
C LEU A 202 1.01 -9.03 8.70
N HIS A 203 -0.15 -8.58 9.19
CA HIS A 203 -0.98 -9.36 10.12
C HIS A 203 -1.40 -10.70 9.51
N TYR A 204 -1.91 -10.67 8.27
CA TYR A 204 -2.34 -11.88 7.55
C TYR A 204 -1.17 -12.77 7.13
N ILE A 205 -0.06 -12.16 6.72
CA ILE A 205 1.14 -12.91 6.30
C ILE A 205 1.75 -13.64 7.49
N LEU A 206 1.81 -13.02 8.67
CA LEU A 206 2.30 -13.68 9.88
C LEU A 206 1.38 -14.82 10.35
N ALA A 207 0.07 -14.71 10.13
CA ALA A 207 -0.90 -15.73 10.51
C ALA A 207 -1.04 -16.90 9.51
N ALA A 208 -0.65 -16.71 8.25
CA ALA A 208 -0.89 -17.70 7.18
C ALA A 208 -0.07 -18.98 7.33
N ASN A 209 1.13 -18.90 7.92
CA ASN A 209 2.07 -20.02 8.06
C ASN A 209 2.40 -20.70 6.72
N ASP A 210 2.70 -19.91 5.70
CA ASP A 210 3.05 -20.36 4.35
C ASP A 210 4.39 -19.77 3.86
N TYR A 211 4.71 -19.98 2.58
CA TYR A 211 5.95 -19.47 1.98
C TYR A 211 6.12 -17.94 2.12
N ARG A 212 5.02 -17.17 2.20
CA ARG A 212 5.06 -15.71 2.39
C ARG A 212 5.44 -15.37 3.82
N THR A 213 4.93 -16.15 4.79
CA THR A 213 5.35 -16.06 6.19
C THR A 213 6.85 -16.33 6.29
N THR A 214 7.34 -17.41 5.68
CA THR A 214 8.77 -17.73 5.65
C THR A 214 9.60 -16.60 5.02
N GLU A 215 9.16 -16.04 3.90
CA GLU A 215 9.86 -14.90 3.29
C GLU A 215 9.93 -13.68 4.22
N PHE A 216 8.82 -13.35 4.89
CA PHE A 216 8.78 -12.27 5.85
C PHE A 216 9.76 -12.53 7.01
N MET A 217 9.73 -13.72 7.60
CA MET A 217 10.62 -14.09 8.71
C MET A 217 12.11 -14.02 8.31
N MET A 218 12.45 -14.50 7.12
CA MET A 218 13.83 -14.45 6.59
C MET A 218 14.30 -13.03 6.33
N LYS A 219 13.45 -12.17 5.75
CA LYS A 219 13.77 -10.75 5.55
C LYS A 219 13.86 -9.99 6.87
N LEU A 220 13.02 -10.31 7.84
CA LEU A 220 13.09 -9.75 9.19
C LEU A 220 14.39 -10.18 9.91
N TRP A 221 14.80 -11.44 9.76
CA TRP A 221 16.10 -11.91 10.25
C TRP A 221 17.25 -11.09 9.68
N ARG A 222 17.26 -10.89 8.35
CA ARG A 222 18.26 -10.07 7.69
C ARG A 222 18.24 -8.62 8.17
N PHE A 223 17.04 -8.06 8.34
CA PHE A 223 16.87 -6.72 8.89
C PHE A 223 17.48 -6.59 10.29
N TYR A 224 17.34 -7.60 11.16
CA TYR A 224 17.99 -7.61 12.48
C TYR A 224 19.50 -7.80 12.43
N GLN A 225 20.04 -8.53 11.44
CA GLN A 225 21.50 -8.59 11.23
C GLN A 225 22.07 -7.20 10.91
N GLU A 226 21.34 -6.42 10.11
CA GLU A 226 21.77 -5.09 9.67
C GLU A 226 21.43 -3.99 10.70
N ASN A 227 20.43 -4.20 11.55
CA ASN A 227 19.95 -3.22 12.54
C ASN A 227 19.70 -3.91 13.91
N PRO A 228 20.76 -4.23 14.68
CA PRO A 228 20.65 -4.95 15.96
C PRO A 228 19.80 -4.23 17.01
N GLU A 229 19.68 -2.91 16.94
CA GLU A 229 18.88 -2.07 17.85
C GLU A 229 17.36 -2.32 17.77
N PHE A 230 16.91 -3.01 16.72
CA PHE A 230 15.52 -3.41 16.53
C PHE A 230 15.17 -4.75 17.16
N VAL A 231 16.17 -5.53 17.59
CA VAL A 231 15.92 -6.83 18.23
C VAL A 231 15.08 -6.62 19.49
N ASN A 232 13.93 -7.31 19.57
CA ASN A 232 12.94 -7.20 20.66
C ASN A 232 12.37 -5.78 20.87
N ASN A 233 12.58 -4.87 19.92
CA ASN A 233 12.11 -3.49 19.95
C ASN A 233 11.47 -3.07 18.61
N ALA A 234 11.12 -4.03 17.76
CA ALA A 234 10.52 -3.80 16.46
C ALA A 234 9.02 -4.08 16.49
N TYR A 235 8.26 -3.20 15.85
CA TYR A 235 6.81 -3.24 15.82
C TYR A 235 6.31 -2.92 14.42
N TYR A 236 5.12 -3.41 14.09
CA TYR A 236 4.41 -3.02 12.88
C TYR A 236 3.07 -2.39 13.25
N LEU A 237 2.56 -1.52 12.38
CA LEU A 237 1.21 -0.98 12.51
C LEU A 237 0.22 -2.09 12.12
N ARG A 238 -0.57 -2.58 13.07
CA ARG A 238 -1.55 -3.67 12.87
C ARG A 238 -2.74 -3.19 12.06
N GLU A 239 -3.31 -2.05 12.46
CA GLU A 239 -4.46 -1.44 11.82
C GLU A 239 -4.53 0.06 12.14
N PHE A 240 -5.24 0.82 11.33
CA PHE A 240 -5.62 2.18 11.66
C PHE A 240 -6.98 2.54 11.05
N GLU A 241 -7.71 3.43 11.71
CA GLU A 241 -8.88 4.09 11.12
C GLU A 241 -8.46 5.46 10.60
N GLY A 242 -8.92 5.83 9.40
CA GLY A 242 -8.49 7.10 8.83
C GLY A 242 -9.01 7.40 7.45
N VAL A 243 -8.32 8.33 6.80
CA VAL A 243 -8.53 8.72 5.41
C VAL A 243 -7.22 8.56 4.65
N MET A 244 -7.24 7.83 3.56
CA MET A 244 -6.18 7.85 2.55
C MET A 244 -6.65 8.76 1.42
N ILE A 245 -5.85 9.75 1.04
CA ILE A 245 -6.19 10.70 -0.03
C ILE A 245 -5.09 10.78 -1.07
N LYS A 246 -5.48 10.83 -2.35
CA LYS A 246 -4.60 11.01 -3.50
C LYS A 246 -5.16 12.09 -4.39
N HIS A 247 -4.31 13.05 -4.73
CA HIS A 247 -4.59 14.02 -5.79
C HIS A 247 -4.00 13.48 -7.09
N ILE A 248 -4.86 13.25 -8.09
CA ILE A 248 -4.50 12.69 -9.38
C ILE A 248 -4.44 13.83 -10.38
N THR A 249 -3.27 13.98 -11.00
CA THR A 249 -3.01 15.01 -12.03
C THR A 249 -2.77 14.42 -13.42
N SER A 250 -2.80 13.09 -13.55
CA SER A 250 -2.59 12.38 -14.82
C SER A 250 -3.92 11.98 -15.46
N SER A 251 -4.10 12.32 -16.73
CA SER A 251 -5.30 11.98 -17.51
C SER A 251 -5.47 10.48 -17.74
N GLU A 252 -4.38 9.74 -17.87
CA GLU A 252 -4.40 8.26 -17.99
C GLU A 252 -4.88 7.61 -16.69
N GLU A 253 -4.37 8.07 -15.55
CA GLU A 253 -4.78 7.55 -14.25
C GLU A 253 -6.23 7.93 -13.92
N ASN A 254 -6.65 9.16 -14.23
CA ASN A 254 -8.03 9.58 -14.14
C ASN A 254 -8.94 8.72 -15.00
N TYR A 255 -8.58 8.44 -16.25
CA TYR A 255 -9.37 7.56 -17.12
C TYR A 255 -9.51 6.14 -16.55
N ARG A 256 -8.45 5.58 -15.97
CA ARG A 256 -8.52 4.27 -15.30
C ARG A 256 -9.47 4.31 -14.09
N ILE A 257 -9.39 5.34 -13.26
CA ILE A 257 -10.29 5.51 -12.11
C ILE A 257 -11.73 5.74 -12.55
N GLU A 258 -11.99 6.50 -13.60
CA GLU A 258 -13.34 6.73 -14.12
C GLU A 258 -13.95 5.45 -14.70
N THR A 259 -13.15 4.62 -15.36
CA THR A 259 -13.61 3.35 -15.97
C THR A 259 -13.84 2.25 -14.95
N GLU A 260 -13.02 2.17 -13.90
CA GLU A 260 -13.13 1.15 -12.85
C GLU A 260 -14.05 1.61 -11.69
N GLY A 261 -13.90 2.88 -11.32
CA GLY A 261 -14.46 3.55 -10.15
C GLY A 261 -15.74 4.33 -10.40
N GLY A 262 -16.02 4.75 -11.63
CA GLY A 262 -17.12 5.65 -11.96
C GLY A 262 -16.82 7.14 -11.70
N LEU A 263 -17.50 8.01 -12.46
CA LEU A 263 -17.37 9.47 -12.36
C LEU A 263 -18.08 10.01 -11.11
N ASN A 264 -17.39 10.85 -10.32
CA ASN A 264 -17.98 11.65 -9.24
C ASN A 264 -18.79 10.86 -8.19
N ILE A 265 -18.17 9.84 -7.58
CA ILE A 265 -18.81 9.01 -6.55
C ILE A 265 -18.54 9.56 -5.15
N ASN A 266 -19.60 9.62 -4.34
CA ASN A 266 -19.54 9.78 -2.89
C ASN A 266 -20.50 8.75 -2.29
N ALA A 267 -19.97 7.56 -1.99
CA ALA A 267 -20.79 6.41 -1.61
C ALA A 267 -20.00 5.37 -0.80
N PRO A 268 -20.70 4.43 -0.12
CA PRO A 268 -20.08 3.22 0.39
C PRO A 268 -19.35 2.48 -0.73
N LEU A 269 -18.17 1.95 -0.42
CA LEU A 269 -17.33 1.21 -1.33
C LEU A 269 -18.03 -0.10 -1.71
N SER A 270 -18.56 -0.17 -2.93
CA SER A 270 -19.27 -1.35 -3.42
C SER A 270 -18.35 -2.58 -3.53
N ALA A 271 -18.89 -3.79 -3.43
CA ALA A 271 -18.12 -5.04 -3.53
C ALA A 271 -17.29 -5.16 -4.83
N ARG A 272 -17.76 -4.58 -5.94
CA ARG A 272 -17.03 -4.55 -7.21
C ARG A 272 -15.78 -3.67 -7.14
N LEU A 273 -15.87 -2.54 -6.44
CA LEU A 273 -14.73 -1.66 -6.18
C LEU A 273 -13.79 -2.29 -5.14
N LYS A 274 -14.33 -2.89 -4.07
CA LYS A 274 -13.54 -3.70 -3.12
C LYS A 274 -12.69 -4.74 -3.86
N ALA A 275 -13.25 -5.42 -4.87
CA ALA A 275 -12.49 -6.35 -5.70
C ALA A 275 -11.36 -5.67 -6.53
N SER A 276 -11.61 -4.51 -7.14
CA SER A 276 -10.56 -3.73 -7.83
C SER A 276 -9.44 -3.25 -6.89
N PHE A 277 -9.78 -2.99 -5.62
CA PHE A 277 -8.82 -2.59 -4.59
C PHE A 277 -8.12 -3.79 -3.90
N ALA A 278 -8.74 -4.97 -3.86
CA ALA A 278 -8.30 -6.14 -3.09
C ALA A 278 -7.67 -7.29 -3.91
N LEU A 279 -7.96 -7.46 -5.20
CA LEU A 279 -7.58 -8.67 -5.96
C LEU A 279 -6.35 -8.49 -6.86
N GLY A 280 -5.18 -8.61 -6.23
CA GLY A 280 -3.89 -8.78 -6.91
C GLY A 280 -3.62 -10.20 -7.45
N LYS A 281 -4.56 -10.82 -8.18
CA LYS A 281 -4.31 -12.15 -8.80
C LYS A 281 -4.79 -12.35 -10.25
N GLY A 282 -5.23 -11.32 -10.97
CA GLY A 282 -5.60 -11.54 -12.38
C GLY A 282 -6.12 -10.36 -13.21
N GLY A 283 -6.20 -9.15 -12.68
CA GLY A 283 -6.61 -7.96 -13.45
C GLY A 283 -5.51 -6.91 -13.43
N ARG A 284 -5.21 -6.30 -14.58
CA ARG A 284 -4.26 -5.17 -14.74
C ARG A 284 -4.67 -3.87 -14.00
N GLY A 285 -5.56 -3.94 -13.02
CA GLY A 285 -6.19 -2.80 -12.33
C GLY A 285 -5.97 -2.81 -10.83
N ALA A 286 -4.74 -3.04 -10.35
CA ALA A 286 -4.39 -2.68 -8.98
C ALA A 286 -4.05 -1.18 -8.95
N PHE A 287 -4.70 -0.40 -8.09
CA PHE A 287 -4.34 1.00 -7.89
C PHE A 287 -3.00 1.08 -7.15
N PHE A 288 -1.92 1.33 -7.88
CA PHE A 288 -0.57 1.41 -7.34
C PHE A 288 -0.36 2.73 -6.58
N GLY A 289 -0.29 2.61 -5.26
CA GLY A 289 -0.38 3.74 -4.35
C GLY A 289 0.92 4.16 -3.69
N ASN A 290 1.97 4.43 -4.46
CA ASN A 290 3.14 5.10 -3.89
C ASN A 290 2.88 6.59 -3.63
N ASP A 291 1.68 7.16 -3.80
CA ASP A 291 1.45 8.62 -3.67
C ASP A 291 0.21 8.98 -2.84
N TRP A 292 -0.27 8.07 -1.98
CA TRP A 292 -1.36 8.40 -1.06
C TRP A 292 -0.81 9.10 0.18
N GLU A 293 -1.46 10.18 0.58
CA GLU A 293 -1.30 10.76 1.91
C GLU A 293 -2.17 9.97 2.88
N THR A 294 -1.59 9.58 4.01
CA THR A 294 -2.26 8.79 5.04
C THR A 294 -2.60 9.67 6.22
N ILE A 295 -3.88 9.79 6.53
CA ILE A 295 -4.41 10.58 7.64
C ILE A 295 -5.06 9.62 8.62
N ILE A 296 -4.60 9.60 9.86
CA ILE A 296 -5.01 8.63 10.88
C ILE A 296 -5.87 9.35 11.91
N TYR A 297 -7.02 8.79 12.25
CA TYR A 297 -7.88 9.33 13.30
C TYR A 297 -7.25 9.15 14.68
N THR A 298 -7.29 10.21 15.48
CA THR A 298 -6.71 10.26 16.83
C THR A 298 -7.71 10.66 17.91
N ASP A 299 -9.01 10.67 17.58
CA ASP A 299 -10.09 10.73 18.55
C ASP A 299 -10.30 9.34 19.20
N PHE A 300 -9.23 8.89 19.84
CA PHE A 300 -9.19 7.75 20.72
C PHE A 300 -10.17 7.95 21.89
N GLU A 301 -11.42 7.52 21.75
CA GLU A 301 -12.39 7.51 22.85
C GLU A 301 -12.34 6.16 23.60
N GLY A 302 -12.36 6.21 24.93
CA GLY A 302 -12.36 5.01 25.78
C GLY A 302 -10.99 4.28 25.83
N PRO A 303 -10.94 2.94 25.92
CA PRO A 303 -9.71 2.17 26.12
C PRO A 303 -8.79 2.13 24.88
N TYR A 304 -9.11 2.85 23.81
CA TYR A 304 -8.33 2.92 22.58
C TYR A 304 -7.11 3.82 22.86
N GLN A 305 -5.91 3.27 22.75
CA GLN A 305 -4.65 4.01 22.94
C GLN A 305 -3.81 3.80 21.70
N LYS A 306 -3.00 4.80 21.30
CA LYS A 306 -2.13 4.69 20.13
C LYS A 306 -1.25 3.43 20.14
N SER A 307 -0.79 3.01 21.32
CA SER A 307 -0.04 1.76 21.50
C SER A 307 -0.76 0.51 21.00
N LYS A 308 -2.09 0.47 21.02
CA LYS A 308 -2.91 -0.67 20.56
C LYS A 308 -3.04 -0.77 19.03
N LEU A 309 -2.62 0.27 18.32
CA LEU A 309 -2.51 0.22 16.86
C LEU A 309 -1.34 -0.66 16.41
N PHE A 310 -0.36 -0.88 17.29
CA PHE A 310 0.86 -1.60 16.95
C PHE A 310 0.86 -3.02 17.52
N SER A 311 1.66 -3.87 16.91
CA SER A 311 1.96 -5.20 17.43
C SER A 311 3.45 -5.48 17.28
N PRO A 312 4.05 -6.20 18.25
CA PRO A 312 5.47 -6.55 18.17
C PRO A 312 5.70 -7.45 16.96
N LEU A 313 6.86 -7.26 16.33
CA LEU A 313 7.35 -8.18 15.32
C LEU A 313 8.00 -9.40 15.98
N PRO A 314 8.02 -10.56 15.29
CA PRO A 314 8.64 -11.77 15.80
C PRO A 314 10.11 -11.55 16.20
N SER A 315 10.46 -11.95 17.41
CA SER A 315 11.83 -11.94 17.92
C SER A 315 12.72 -12.96 17.18
N PRO A 316 14.05 -12.83 17.24
CA PRO A 316 14.96 -13.84 16.67
C PRO A 316 14.71 -15.26 17.20
N GLU A 317 14.30 -15.39 18.45
CA GLU A 317 13.97 -16.69 19.06
C GLU A 317 12.68 -17.29 18.46
N GLU A 318 11.65 -16.46 18.25
CA GLU A 318 10.40 -16.89 17.60
C GLU A 318 10.62 -17.25 16.12
N ILE A 319 11.47 -16.49 15.42
CA ILE A 319 11.86 -16.79 14.03
C ILE A 319 12.60 -18.13 13.96
N SER A 320 13.57 -18.37 14.84
CA SER A 320 14.31 -19.64 14.91
C SER A 320 13.36 -20.81 15.13
N ARG A 321 12.50 -20.70 16.15
CA ARG A 321 11.50 -21.73 16.49
C ARG A 321 10.51 -21.98 15.36
N TYR A 322 10.10 -20.94 14.63
CA TYR A 322 9.24 -21.08 13.45
C TYR A 322 9.91 -21.92 12.36
N LEU A 323 11.20 -21.68 12.07
CA LEU A 323 11.93 -22.42 11.05
C LEU A 323 12.25 -23.86 11.46
N GLU A 324 12.55 -24.11 12.73
CA GLU A 324 12.71 -25.46 13.28
C GLU A 324 11.43 -26.30 13.06
N GLY A 325 10.25 -25.68 13.20
CA GLY A 325 8.96 -26.33 12.95
C GLY A 325 8.52 -26.37 11.48
N THR A 326 9.25 -25.70 10.57
CA THR A 326 8.87 -25.60 9.17
C THR A 326 9.13 -26.93 8.45
N LYS A 327 8.10 -27.51 7.85
CA LYS A 327 8.24 -28.75 7.08
C LYS A 327 8.99 -28.46 5.77
N LEU A 328 10.16 -29.06 5.63
CA LEU A 328 10.97 -29.01 4.42
C LEU A 328 10.27 -29.81 3.30
N ALA A 329 10.20 -29.23 2.09
CA ALA A 329 9.70 -29.94 0.93
C ALA A 329 10.86 -30.70 0.27
N PHE A 330 10.88 -32.02 0.41
CA PHE A 330 11.82 -32.86 -0.32
C PHE A 330 11.44 -32.89 -1.79
N GLN A 331 12.40 -32.57 -2.66
CA GLN A 331 12.13 -32.67 -4.09
C GLN A 331 11.95 -34.15 -4.42
N LYS A 332 10.70 -34.55 -4.69
CA LYS A 332 10.38 -35.86 -5.26
C LYS A 332 10.82 -35.89 -6.72
N ALA A 333 12.13 -35.89 -6.94
CA ALA A 333 12.63 -36.47 -8.18
C ALA A 333 12.16 -37.94 -8.22
N GLN A 334 11.91 -38.46 -9.42
CA GLN A 334 11.46 -39.85 -9.61
C GLN A 334 12.38 -40.89 -8.96
N ASP A 335 13.59 -40.53 -8.55
CA ASP A 335 14.40 -41.26 -7.58
C ASP A 335 15.15 -40.21 -6.72
N LEU A 336 14.97 -40.21 -5.38
CA LEU A 336 16.11 -39.88 -4.51
C LEU A 336 17.20 -40.86 -4.96
N PRO A 337 18.35 -40.40 -5.49
CA PRO A 337 19.29 -41.34 -6.07
C PRO A 337 19.67 -42.32 -4.97
N LEU A 338 19.47 -43.61 -5.25
CA LEU A 338 19.82 -44.68 -4.33
C LEU A 338 21.25 -44.45 -3.82
N MET A 339 21.45 -44.68 -2.54
CA MET A 339 22.79 -44.64 -1.98
C MET A 339 23.54 -45.89 -2.49
N ILE A 340 24.58 -45.67 -3.29
CA ILE A 340 25.37 -46.72 -3.96
C ILE A 340 26.82 -46.64 -3.49
N GLU A 341 27.47 -47.80 -3.33
CA GLU A 341 28.89 -47.87 -2.99
C GLU A 341 29.77 -47.17 -4.04
N GLY A 342 30.68 -46.30 -3.58
CA GLY A 342 31.67 -45.65 -4.44
C GLY A 342 31.14 -44.49 -5.30
N VAL A 343 29.84 -44.20 -5.29
CA VAL A 343 29.22 -43.08 -6.01
C VAL A 343 28.82 -41.98 -5.04
N GLU A 344 29.09 -40.72 -5.40
CA GLU A 344 28.64 -39.58 -4.60
C GLU A 344 27.11 -39.54 -4.58
N HIS A 345 26.54 -39.67 -3.38
CA HIS A 345 25.11 -39.55 -3.16
C HIS A 345 24.72 -38.07 -3.08
N LYS A 346 23.61 -37.71 -3.72
CA LYS A 346 23.09 -36.33 -3.77
C LYS A 346 21.60 -36.32 -3.50
N HIS A 347 21.13 -35.53 -2.56
CA HIS A 347 19.70 -35.31 -2.41
C HIS A 347 19.37 -33.82 -2.30
N PHE A 348 18.13 -33.49 -2.68
CA PHE A 348 17.68 -32.13 -2.89
C PHE A 348 16.55 -31.78 -1.92
N LEU A 349 16.72 -30.68 -1.21
CA LEU A 349 15.72 -30.10 -0.31
C LEU A 349 15.29 -28.76 -0.86
N ILE A 350 14.00 -28.48 -0.82
CA ILE A 350 13.44 -27.19 -1.19
C ILE A 350 12.79 -26.58 0.04
N VAL A 351 13.14 -25.32 0.28
CA VAL A 351 12.49 -24.48 1.29
C VAL A 351 11.96 -23.25 0.59
N GLU A 352 10.64 -23.15 0.53
CA GLU A 352 9.96 -22.00 -0.06
C GLU A 352 10.07 -20.78 0.85
N GLY A 353 10.06 -19.60 0.24
CA GLY A 353 10.11 -18.31 0.95
C GLY A 353 11.52 -17.80 1.25
N ILE A 354 12.58 -18.62 1.16
CA ILE A 354 13.95 -18.11 1.38
C ILE A 354 14.32 -17.11 0.26
N PRO A 355 14.69 -15.85 0.59
CA PRO A 355 15.09 -14.85 -0.40
C PRO A 355 16.36 -15.25 -1.17
N ASP A 356 16.45 -14.87 -2.45
CA ASP A 356 17.57 -15.20 -3.34
C ASP A 356 18.95 -14.79 -2.74
N ASN A 357 19.01 -13.64 -2.04
CA ASN A 357 20.23 -13.14 -1.40
C ASN A 357 20.63 -13.89 -0.12
N MET A 358 19.78 -14.79 0.38
CA MET A 358 20.04 -15.66 1.52
C MET A 358 20.19 -17.13 1.11
N ALA A 359 20.11 -17.44 -0.19
CA ALA A 359 20.34 -18.79 -0.67
C ALA A 359 21.84 -19.12 -0.72
N ASP A 360 22.64 -18.23 -1.32
CA ASP A 360 24.08 -18.46 -1.50
C ASP A 360 24.90 -18.04 -0.27
N ASN A 361 25.92 -18.83 0.04
CA ASN A 361 26.91 -18.60 1.10
C ASN A 361 26.36 -18.29 2.52
N PHE A 362 25.06 -18.47 2.78
CA PHE A 362 24.43 -18.15 4.07
C PHE A 362 24.36 -19.35 5.03
N TRP A 363 24.42 -20.57 4.50
CA TRP A 363 24.14 -21.81 5.23
C TRP A 363 25.38 -22.69 5.41
N VAL A 364 25.39 -23.49 6.47
CA VAL A 364 26.37 -24.55 6.76
C VAL A 364 25.65 -25.82 7.17
N ILE A 365 26.27 -26.96 6.91
CA ILE A 365 25.83 -28.26 7.39
C ILE A 365 26.59 -28.65 8.65
N GLU A 366 25.87 -29.06 9.69
CA GLU A 366 26.42 -29.43 10.98
C GLU A 366 25.68 -30.64 11.57
N ASN A 367 26.18 -31.16 12.69
CA ASN A 367 25.56 -32.26 13.44
C ASN A 367 25.19 -33.48 12.58
N VAL A 368 26.05 -33.80 11.60
CA VAL A 368 25.85 -34.93 10.70
C VAL A 368 26.02 -36.23 11.47
N GLN A 369 25.02 -37.10 11.37
CA GLN A 369 25.03 -38.41 12.02
C GLN A 369 26.22 -39.25 11.53
N PRO A 370 27.04 -39.79 12.44
CA PRO A 370 28.13 -40.67 12.06
C PRO A 370 27.59 -41.99 11.49
N GLY A 371 28.36 -42.61 10.60
CA GLY A 371 28.02 -43.92 10.04
C GLY A 371 27.29 -43.88 8.68
N VAL A 372 26.94 -42.70 8.18
CA VAL A 372 26.24 -42.55 6.89
C VAL A 372 27.21 -42.21 5.75
N TYR A 373 28.00 -41.15 5.92
CA TYR A 373 28.93 -40.63 4.92
C TYR A 373 30.38 -40.81 5.35
N GLU A 374 31.29 -40.88 4.37
CA GLU A 374 32.73 -40.75 4.56
C GLU A 374 33.07 -39.28 4.89
N GLY A 375 33.06 -38.95 6.19
CA GLY A 375 33.29 -37.59 6.67
C GLY A 375 32.06 -36.69 6.56
N THR A 376 32.29 -35.38 6.59
CA THR A 376 31.20 -34.39 6.52
C THR A 376 30.76 -34.18 5.07
N PRO A 377 29.49 -34.41 4.72
CA PRO A 377 28.96 -34.08 3.39
C PRO A 377 29.05 -32.58 3.11
N SER A 378 29.08 -32.25 1.83
CA SER A 378 29.05 -30.87 1.35
C SER A 378 27.62 -30.36 1.20
N LEU A 379 27.42 -29.07 1.45
CA LEU A 379 26.14 -28.37 1.26
C LEU A 379 26.32 -27.29 0.19
N PHE A 380 25.49 -27.36 -0.84
CA PHE A 380 25.37 -26.30 -1.84
C PHE A 380 23.94 -25.76 -1.84
N ALA A 381 23.79 -24.45 -1.74
CA ALA A 381 22.50 -23.79 -1.63
C ALA A 381 22.37 -22.76 -2.77
N GLN A 382 21.23 -22.76 -3.44
CA GLN A 382 20.99 -21.88 -4.59
C GLN A 382 19.52 -21.46 -4.69
N PRO A 383 19.22 -20.31 -5.32
CA PRO A 383 17.84 -19.90 -5.56
C PRO A 383 17.04 -20.98 -6.29
N TYR A 384 15.77 -21.11 -5.90
CA TYR A 384 14.78 -21.99 -6.50
C TYR A 384 13.56 -21.17 -6.89
N ARG A 385 12.99 -21.45 -8.06
CA ARG A 385 11.71 -20.91 -8.50
C ARG A 385 10.90 -22.02 -9.13
N ASP A 386 9.69 -22.20 -8.64
CA ASP A 386 8.72 -23.11 -9.23
C ASP A 386 8.01 -22.41 -10.40
N SER A 387 8.11 -23.01 -11.58
CA SER A 387 7.47 -22.50 -12.80
C SER A 387 5.94 -22.62 -12.78
N GLU A 388 5.36 -23.50 -11.96
CA GLU A 388 3.91 -23.73 -11.92
C GLU A 388 3.22 -22.87 -10.85
N SER A 389 3.74 -22.85 -9.61
CA SER A 389 3.16 -22.08 -8.51
C SER A 389 3.66 -20.62 -8.45
N GLY A 390 4.77 -20.31 -9.13
CA GLY A 390 5.47 -19.02 -9.00
C GLY A 390 6.17 -18.84 -7.65
N ALA A 391 6.17 -19.86 -6.78
CA ALA A 391 6.87 -19.81 -5.50
C ALA A 391 8.39 -19.72 -5.70
N SER A 392 9.04 -18.90 -4.90
CA SER A 392 10.51 -18.77 -4.85
C SER A 392 11.03 -19.25 -3.51
N GLY A 393 12.24 -19.78 -3.48
CA GLY A 393 12.88 -20.24 -2.26
C GLY A 393 14.35 -20.60 -2.46
N CYS A 394 14.84 -21.52 -1.62
CA CYS A 394 16.19 -22.07 -1.73
C CYS A 394 16.12 -23.57 -1.99
N ARG A 395 16.95 -24.04 -2.93
CA ARG A 395 17.25 -25.45 -3.12
C ARG A 395 18.59 -25.77 -2.48
N PHE A 396 18.57 -26.63 -1.48
CA PHE A 396 19.75 -27.22 -0.88
C PHE A 396 20.08 -28.53 -1.57
N THR A 397 21.35 -28.72 -1.92
CA THR A 397 21.91 -29.95 -2.45
C THR A 397 22.94 -30.44 -1.46
N VAL A 398 22.67 -31.57 -0.83
CA VAL A 398 23.63 -32.23 0.08
C VAL A 398 24.31 -33.34 -0.70
N SER A 399 25.64 -33.28 -0.80
CA SER A 399 26.44 -34.25 -1.56
C SER A 399 27.52 -34.87 -0.67
N GLY A 400 27.59 -36.19 -0.63
CA GLY A 400 28.58 -36.91 0.18
C GLY A 400 28.82 -38.32 -0.33
N ARG A 401 30.01 -38.86 -0.04
CA ARG A 401 30.33 -40.26 -0.35
C ARG A 401 29.75 -41.17 0.71
N PRO A 402 28.91 -42.17 0.35
CA PRO A 402 28.37 -43.13 1.30
C PRO A 402 29.47 -43.92 2.00
N LEU A 403 29.29 -44.22 3.29
CA LEU A 403 30.24 -44.99 4.06
C LEU A 403 30.29 -46.44 3.57
N ALA A 404 31.47 -46.91 3.14
CA ALA A 404 31.63 -48.24 2.56
C ALA A 404 31.14 -49.40 3.46
N SER A 405 31.15 -49.24 4.80
CA SER A 405 30.64 -50.28 5.71
C SER A 405 29.16 -50.60 5.50
N ASN A 406 28.37 -49.67 4.96
CA ASN A 406 26.94 -49.85 4.70
C ASN A 406 26.66 -50.79 3.51
N PHE A 407 27.69 -51.15 2.74
CA PHE A 407 27.59 -52.01 1.55
C PHE A 407 28.39 -53.31 1.68
N ARG A 408 29.03 -53.56 2.83
CA ARG A 408 29.81 -54.78 3.09
C ARG A 408 28.92 -55.96 3.47
N GLY A 409 29.29 -57.16 3.02
CA GLY A 409 28.61 -58.41 3.36
C GLY A 409 27.61 -58.91 2.31
N PRO A 410 26.95 -60.06 2.56
CA PRO A 410 25.92 -60.63 1.70
C PRO A 410 24.74 -59.65 1.52
N ILE A 411 24.12 -59.61 0.35
CA ILE A 411 23.02 -58.67 0.00
C ILE A 411 21.89 -58.73 1.04
N GLU A 412 21.54 -59.93 1.53
CA GLU A 412 20.50 -60.15 2.54
C GLU A 412 20.80 -59.51 3.91
N GLN A 413 22.06 -59.17 4.19
CA GLN A 413 22.51 -58.58 5.45
C GLN A 413 22.79 -57.07 5.33
N ARG A 414 22.70 -56.50 4.12
CA ARG A 414 22.91 -55.08 3.89
C ARG A 414 21.68 -54.29 4.35
N PRO A 415 21.86 -53.14 5.00
CA PRO A 415 20.74 -52.28 5.37
C PRO A 415 20.09 -51.76 4.08
N GLY A 416 18.84 -52.16 3.80
CA GLY A 416 18.11 -51.69 2.62
C GLY A 416 17.70 -50.21 2.67
N LYS A 417 17.76 -49.61 3.86
CA LYS A 417 17.61 -48.17 4.09
C LYS A 417 18.53 -47.70 5.21
N VAL A 418 19.02 -46.47 5.10
CA VAL A 418 19.88 -45.82 6.09
C VAL A 418 19.24 -44.51 6.51
N ASN A 419 19.17 -44.26 7.83
CA ASN A 419 18.70 -42.99 8.34
C ASN A 419 19.84 -41.95 8.27
N VAL A 420 19.55 -40.80 7.66
CA VAL A 420 20.42 -39.66 7.47
C VAL A 420 19.88 -38.48 8.29
N ARG A 421 20.61 -38.14 9.35
CA ARG A 421 20.33 -36.95 10.18
C ARG A 421 21.44 -35.92 10.08
N TYR A 422 21.05 -34.66 9.95
CA TYR A 422 21.96 -33.51 10.01
C TYR A 422 21.16 -32.22 10.21
N GLN A 423 21.88 -31.14 10.48
CA GLN A 423 21.31 -29.79 10.59
C GLN A 423 21.85 -28.89 9.49
N ILE A 424 20.98 -28.05 8.93
CA ILE A 424 21.38 -26.91 8.11
C ILE A 424 21.19 -25.66 8.97
N ARG A 425 22.29 -24.94 9.23
CA ARG A 425 22.32 -23.77 10.11
C ARG A 425 22.73 -22.50 9.36
N SER A 426 22.19 -21.34 9.73
CA SER A 426 22.72 -20.05 9.26
C SER A 426 24.14 -19.82 9.78
N LYS A 427 25.03 -19.24 8.97
CA LYS A 427 26.41 -18.95 9.39
C LYS A 427 26.48 -17.92 10.50
N GLU A 428 25.72 -16.85 10.35
CA GLU A 428 25.73 -15.69 11.25
C GLU A 428 24.51 -15.73 12.18
N PRO A 429 24.71 -15.56 13.50
CA PRO A 429 23.62 -15.48 14.44
C PRO A 429 22.99 -14.09 14.48
N VAL A 430 21.76 -14.01 14.97
CA VAL A 430 21.13 -12.77 15.43
C VAL A 430 20.84 -12.90 16.91
N ASN A 431 21.42 -12.02 17.72
CA ASN A 431 21.26 -12.04 19.19
C ASN A 431 21.56 -13.43 19.81
N GLY A 432 22.60 -14.11 19.31
CA GLY A 432 23.00 -15.45 19.75
C GLY A 432 22.14 -16.61 19.24
N GLN A 433 21.06 -16.33 18.49
CA GLN A 433 20.22 -17.34 17.85
C GLN A 433 20.70 -17.64 16.44
N TYR A 434 20.52 -18.87 15.98
CA TYR A 434 20.80 -19.28 14.61
C TYR A 434 19.54 -19.83 13.96
N LEU A 435 19.38 -19.64 12.65
CA LEU A 435 18.33 -20.33 11.92
C LEU A 435 18.76 -21.78 11.73
N VAL A 436 17.92 -22.74 12.10
CA VAL A 436 18.22 -24.16 12.01
C VAL A 436 17.09 -24.88 11.29
N PHE A 437 17.47 -25.77 10.38
CA PHE A 437 16.60 -26.81 9.84
C PHE A 437 17.13 -28.16 10.31
N ASP A 438 16.28 -28.93 10.98
CA ASP A 438 16.56 -30.31 11.35
C ASP A 438 16.12 -31.25 10.22
N ILE A 439 17.03 -32.10 9.76
CA ILE A 439 16.75 -33.12 8.74
C ILE A 439 16.91 -34.50 9.40
N ASP A 440 15.87 -35.33 9.27
CA ASP A 440 15.84 -36.73 9.69
C ASP A 440 15.12 -37.53 8.60
N GLU A 441 15.88 -38.17 7.71
CA GLU A 441 15.35 -38.82 6.51
C GLU A 441 15.86 -40.25 6.33
N GLU A 442 15.00 -41.11 5.78
CA GLU A 442 15.33 -42.50 5.51
C GLU A 442 15.64 -42.69 4.02
N ILE A 443 16.92 -42.92 3.69
CA ILE A 443 17.41 -43.03 2.31
C ILE A 443 17.57 -44.49 1.92
N GLN A 444 17.05 -44.85 0.75
CA GLN A 444 17.21 -46.20 0.19
C GLN A 444 18.64 -46.47 -0.28
N THR A 445 19.11 -47.68 -0.03
CA THR A 445 20.41 -48.18 -0.48
C THR A 445 20.22 -49.23 -1.58
N SER A 446 21.24 -49.43 -2.41
CA SER A 446 21.25 -50.42 -3.50
C SER A 446 21.65 -51.83 -3.08
#